data_AF-X1MDS2-F1
#
_entry.id   AF-X1MDS2-F1
#
_cell.length_a   1.000
_cell.length_b   1.000
_cell.length_c   1.000
_cell.angle_alpha   90.00
_cell.angle_beta   90.00
_cell.angle_gamma   90.00
#
_symmetry.space_group_name_H-M   'P 1'
#
loop_
_entity.id
_entity.type
_entity.pdbx_description
1 polymer ?
#
loop_
_entity_poly.entity_id
_entity_poly.type
_entity_poly.pdbx_seq_one_letter_code
_entity_poly.pdbx_strand_id
1 'polypeptide(L)'
;PRIDQSHAWGFALNYTHKDPVLRELFSDVRFRQALSLAINRDEISEKIFLGLTEPWTAPVSAAWTGYEDWMGTYYAEHDVERANALLDEMGLEWDDAQEYRLRPDGKTLFLLGEYCQEWLAYSEDIMDLVALHWKDIGVQFEPKFVFEDILQTAAVANETTMGIGNSDGGSEIEPGRSQYPIRLIPPWHWGWDDCCPFAAHP
;
A
#
# COMPACT_ATOMS: atom_id res chain seq x y z
N PRO A 1 -13.48 20.71 -5.82
CA PRO A 1 -13.08 19.52 -5.04
C PRO A 1 -14.26 19.03 -4.21
N ARG A 2 -14.71 17.79 -4.42
CA ARG A 2 -15.63 17.21 -3.44
C ARG A 2 -14.82 17.01 -2.13
N ILE A 3 -15.39 17.41 -1.00
CA ILE A 3 -14.76 17.34 0.33
C ILE A 3 -14.54 15.88 0.79
N ASP A 4 -15.12 14.92 0.07
CA ASP A 4 -15.19 13.49 0.37
C ASP A 4 -14.08 12.64 -0.27
N GLN A 5 -13.43 13.12 -1.34
CA GLN A 5 -12.42 12.33 -2.05
C GLN A 5 -11.03 12.54 -1.44
N SER A 6 -10.51 11.45 -0.89
CA SER A 6 -9.13 11.40 -0.46
C SER A 6 -8.26 11.14 -1.69
N HIS A 7 -7.28 12.00 -1.94
CA HIS A 7 -6.20 11.69 -2.89
C HIS A 7 -5.17 10.75 -2.25
N ALA A 8 -5.40 10.27 -1.02
CA ALA A 8 -4.53 9.31 -0.37
C ALA A 8 -4.71 7.93 -1.00
N TRP A 9 -3.63 7.44 -1.60
CA TRP A 9 -3.50 6.13 -2.20
C TRP A 9 -2.79 5.19 -1.23
N GLY A 10 -3.31 3.98 -1.04
CA GLY A 10 -2.79 2.99 -0.10
C GLY A 10 -2.37 1.68 -0.77
N PHE A 11 -1.51 0.94 -0.06
CA PHE A 11 -1.16 -0.44 -0.35
C PHE A 11 -1.43 -1.27 0.91
N ALA A 12 -2.21 -2.35 0.78
CA ALA A 12 -2.50 -3.28 1.86
C ALA A 12 -1.96 -4.66 1.52
N LEU A 13 -0.95 -5.10 2.26
CA LEU A 13 -0.36 -6.43 2.07
C LEU A 13 -1.28 -7.52 2.60
N ASN A 14 -1.31 -8.67 1.92
CA ASN A 14 -2.12 -9.80 2.33
C ASN A 14 -1.48 -10.61 3.48
N TYR A 15 -1.85 -10.33 4.73
CA TYR A 15 -1.33 -11.06 5.91
C TYR A 15 -1.74 -12.53 6.01
N THR A 16 -2.64 -13.01 5.16
CA THR A 16 -3.07 -14.42 5.09
C THR A 16 -2.66 -15.08 3.77
N HIS A 17 -1.71 -14.48 3.04
CA HIS A 17 -1.26 -14.93 1.73
C HIS A 17 -0.92 -16.44 1.69
N LYS A 18 -1.27 -17.12 0.59
CA LYS A 18 -1.08 -18.58 0.44
C LYS A 18 0.40 -19.00 0.47
N ASP A 19 1.29 -18.17 -0.07
CA ASP A 19 2.75 -18.33 0.09
C ASP A 19 3.16 -17.98 1.53
N PRO A 20 3.67 -18.95 2.33
CA PRO A 20 4.05 -18.71 3.72
C PRO A 20 5.22 -17.74 3.86
N VAL A 21 6.12 -17.64 2.87
CA VAL A 21 7.26 -16.72 2.92
C VAL A 21 6.78 -15.28 2.82
N LEU A 22 5.89 -15.00 1.86
CA LEU A 22 5.28 -13.67 1.73
C LEU A 22 4.44 -13.32 2.96
N ARG A 23 3.71 -14.29 3.51
CA ARG A 23 2.92 -14.09 4.73
C ARG A 23 3.78 -13.62 5.90
N GLU A 24 4.94 -14.25 6.10
CA GLU A 24 5.89 -13.89 7.15
C GLU A 24 6.47 -12.49 6.92
N LEU A 25 6.94 -12.21 5.69
CA LEU A 25 7.47 -10.90 5.32
C LEU A 25 6.44 -9.79 5.50
N PHE A 26 5.21 -10.00 5.04
CA PHE A 26 4.15 -9.00 5.15
C PHE A 26 3.76 -8.75 6.60
N SER A 27 3.80 -9.77 7.45
CA SER A 27 3.48 -9.66 8.88
C SER A 27 4.54 -8.85 9.65
N ASP A 28 5.80 -8.82 9.19
CA ASP A 28 6.85 -8.01 9.79
C ASP A 28 6.60 -6.50 9.57
N VAL A 29 6.56 -5.75 10.67
CA VAL A 29 6.37 -4.29 10.65
C VAL A 29 7.50 -3.59 9.90
N ARG A 30 8.74 -4.10 10.02
CA ARG A 30 9.93 -3.52 9.38
C ARG A 30 9.81 -3.54 7.86
N PHE A 31 9.22 -4.60 7.32
CA PHE A 31 8.95 -4.72 5.89
C PHE A 31 8.04 -3.59 5.40
N ARG A 32 6.92 -3.37 6.09
CA ARG A 32 5.94 -2.33 5.74
C ARG A 32 6.51 -0.93 5.90
N GLN A 33 7.33 -0.73 6.94
CA GLN A 33 8.06 0.51 7.15
C GLN A 33 9.04 0.78 6.02
N ALA A 34 9.83 -0.21 5.60
CA ALA A 34 10.77 -0.08 4.49
C ALA A 34 10.05 0.27 3.18
N LEU A 35 8.95 -0.42 2.85
CA LEU A 35 8.14 -0.10 1.66
C LEU A 35 7.60 1.33 1.70
N SER A 36 7.18 1.82 2.88
CA SER A 36 6.66 3.19 3.01
C SER A 36 7.75 4.24 2.86
N LEU A 37 8.93 4.02 3.45
CA LEU A 37 10.08 4.94 3.39
C LEU A 37 10.70 5.04 2.01
N ALA A 38 10.61 3.98 1.21
CA ALA A 38 11.10 3.98 -0.15
C ALA A 38 10.29 4.90 -1.07
N ILE A 39 9.01 5.16 -0.77
CA ILE A 39 8.13 5.94 -1.65
C ILE A 39 8.43 7.43 -1.55
N ASN A 40 8.85 8.03 -2.67
CA ASN A 40 9.03 9.48 -2.78
C ASN A 40 7.69 10.18 -3.04
N ARG A 41 6.98 10.52 -1.97
CA ARG A 41 5.68 11.19 -2.02
C ARG A 41 5.74 12.62 -2.56
N ASP A 42 6.86 13.32 -2.34
CA ASP A 42 7.08 14.66 -2.90
C ASP A 42 7.20 14.58 -4.43
N GLU A 43 7.95 13.60 -4.95
CA GLU A 43 8.05 13.38 -6.40
C GLU A 43 6.70 13.03 -7.02
N ILE A 44 5.91 12.17 -6.37
CA ILE A 44 4.55 11.84 -6.81
C ILE A 44 3.69 13.11 -6.83
N SER A 45 3.75 13.94 -5.79
CA SER A 45 3.02 15.21 -5.72
C SER A 45 3.39 16.13 -6.88
N GLU A 46 4.68 16.35 -7.12
CA GLU A 46 5.16 17.24 -8.19
C GLU A 46 4.81 16.71 -9.59
N LYS A 47 5.03 15.42 -9.86
CA LYS A 47 4.87 14.85 -11.20
C LYS A 47 3.41 14.60 -11.59
N ILE A 48 2.59 14.13 -10.66
CA ILE A 48 1.23 13.66 -10.95
C ILE A 48 0.20 14.70 -10.51
N PHE A 49 0.44 15.36 -9.36
CA PHE A 49 -0.52 16.28 -8.75
C PHE A 49 -0.11 17.76 -8.84
N LEU A 50 0.95 18.09 -9.61
CA LEU A 50 1.42 19.47 -9.82
C LEU A 50 1.77 20.20 -8.51
N GLY A 51 2.26 19.48 -7.51
CA GLY A 51 2.62 20.02 -6.19
C GLY A 51 1.41 20.40 -5.32
N LEU A 52 0.20 19.95 -5.69
CA LEU A 52 -1.05 20.29 -4.97
C LEU A 52 -1.38 19.31 -3.83
N THR A 53 -0.60 18.26 -3.67
CA THR A 53 -0.76 17.28 -2.58
C THR A 53 0.43 17.30 -1.64
N GLU A 54 0.20 16.90 -0.40
CA GLU A 54 1.24 16.79 0.63
C GLU A 54 1.56 15.31 0.90
N PRO A 55 2.81 14.96 1.25
CA PRO A 55 3.14 13.63 1.73
C PRO A 55 2.26 13.21 2.90
N TRP A 56 1.59 12.08 2.75
CA TRP A 56 0.66 11.56 3.75
C TRP A 56 0.71 10.03 3.80
N THR A 57 0.49 9.47 4.98
CA THR A 57 0.23 8.04 5.18
C THR A 57 -1.27 7.80 5.33
N ALA A 58 -1.75 6.67 4.83
CA ALA A 58 -3.15 6.52 4.43
C ALA A 58 -4.22 6.19 5.50
N PRO A 59 -4.07 6.24 6.85
CA PRO A 59 -5.17 5.73 7.66
C PRO A 59 -6.29 6.75 7.91
N VAL A 60 -5.96 8.05 8.10
CA VAL A 60 -6.95 8.99 8.67
C VAL A 60 -6.77 10.43 8.17
N SER A 61 -7.88 11.15 7.98
CA SER A 61 -7.90 12.60 7.73
C SER A 61 -7.65 13.38 9.01
N ALA A 62 -6.91 14.50 8.93
CA ALA A 62 -6.74 15.46 10.03
C ALA A 62 -8.06 16.04 10.55
N ALA A 63 -9.15 15.94 9.77
CA ALA A 63 -10.48 16.37 10.19
C ALA A 63 -11.14 15.43 11.22
N TRP A 64 -10.55 14.25 11.51
CA TRP A 64 -11.08 13.35 12.53
C TRP A 64 -10.79 13.85 13.95
N THR A 65 -11.80 13.81 14.82
CA THR A 65 -11.70 14.17 16.24
C THR A 65 -10.64 13.42 17.05
N GLY A 66 -10.28 12.20 16.66
CA GLY A 66 -9.22 11.41 17.29
C GLY A 66 -7.86 11.51 16.61
N TYR A 67 -7.69 12.42 15.65
CA TYR A 67 -6.43 12.57 14.93
C TYR A 67 -5.33 13.08 15.87
N GLU A 68 -4.16 12.45 15.77
CA GLU A 68 -2.93 12.90 16.41
C GLU A 68 -1.90 13.22 15.32
N ASP A 69 -1.09 14.27 15.50
CA ASP A 69 -0.19 14.82 14.48
C ASP A 69 0.79 13.78 13.88
N TRP A 70 1.12 12.73 14.63
CA TRP A 70 1.99 11.65 14.17
C TRP A 70 1.33 10.73 13.13
N MET A 71 -0.01 10.66 13.08
CA MET A 71 -0.73 9.65 12.28
C MET A 71 -0.62 9.89 10.77
N GLY A 72 -0.57 11.16 10.35
CA GLY A 72 -0.47 11.52 8.92
C GLY A 72 0.94 11.37 8.35
N THR A 73 1.96 11.36 9.22
CA THR A 73 3.38 11.42 8.85
C THR A 73 4.16 10.15 9.23
N TYR A 74 3.47 9.14 9.76
CA TYR A 74 4.12 7.93 10.27
C TYR A 74 4.79 7.13 9.14
N TYR A 75 6.13 7.23 9.01
CA TYR A 75 6.91 6.67 7.89
C TYR A 75 6.47 7.24 6.53
N ALA A 76 6.06 8.50 6.50
CA ALA A 76 5.72 9.21 5.26
C ALA A 76 6.96 9.84 4.60
N GLU A 77 8.06 9.99 5.34
CA GLU A 77 9.33 10.50 4.83
C GLU A 77 9.94 9.58 3.75
N HIS A 78 10.72 10.17 2.85
CA HIS A 78 11.48 9.43 1.83
C HIS A 78 12.91 9.20 2.31
N ASP A 79 13.22 7.96 2.71
CA ASP A 79 14.52 7.57 3.28
C ASP A 79 14.90 6.15 2.80
N VAL A 80 15.52 6.10 1.62
CA VAL A 80 15.97 4.86 0.96
C VAL A 80 17.06 4.14 1.77
N GLU A 81 17.93 4.89 2.47
CA GLU A 81 18.99 4.30 3.28
C GLU A 81 18.40 3.55 4.48
N ARG A 82 17.47 4.18 5.21
CA ARG A 82 16.76 3.55 6.32
C ARG A 82 15.87 2.39 5.86
N ALA A 83 15.23 2.51 4.70
CA ALA A 83 14.47 1.42 4.12
C ALA A 83 15.36 0.20 3.84
N ASN A 84 16.53 0.40 3.24
CA ASN A 84 17.51 -0.66 3.00
C ASN A 84 18.01 -1.29 4.30
N ALA A 85 18.33 -0.48 5.32
CA ALA A 85 18.76 -0.98 6.62
C ALA A 85 17.71 -1.90 7.27
N LEU A 86 16.42 -1.53 7.21
CA LEU A 86 15.33 -2.38 7.73
C LEU A 86 15.24 -3.72 7.00
N LEU A 87 15.44 -3.75 5.68
CA LEU A 87 15.43 -4.99 4.89
C LEU A 87 16.69 -5.84 5.14
N ASP A 88 17.85 -5.20 5.37
CA ASP A 88 19.08 -5.88 5.77
C ASP A 88 18.93 -6.54 7.16
N GLU A 89 18.30 -5.86 8.11
CA GLU A 89 17.96 -6.41 9.43
C GLU A 89 16.99 -7.60 9.38
N MET A 90 16.24 -7.74 8.30
CA MET A 90 15.39 -8.89 8.03
C MET A 90 16.16 -10.05 7.36
N GLY A 91 17.40 -9.83 6.94
CA GLY A 91 18.21 -10.82 6.22
C GLY A 91 17.84 -11.00 4.76
N LEU A 92 17.23 -9.98 4.14
CA LEU A 92 16.87 -10.02 2.72
C LEU A 92 18.07 -9.63 1.86
N GLU A 93 18.95 -10.57 1.57
CA GLU A 93 20.18 -10.32 0.81
C GLU A 93 19.90 -9.91 -0.64
N TRP A 94 20.80 -9.13 -1.24
CA TRP A 94 20.75 -8.81 -2.67
C TRP A 94 21.15 -10.03 -3.52
N ASP A 95 20.63 -10.10 -4.74
CA ASP A 95 21.12 -11.02 -5.76
C ASP A 95 22.55 -10.66 -6.23
N ASP A 96 23.15 -11.57 -7.00
CA ASP A 96 24.52 -11.41 -7.50
C ASP A 96 24.68 -10.17 -8.40
N ALA A 97 23.59 -9.72 -9.04
CA ALA A 97 23.58 -8.55 -9.92
C ALA A 97 23.40 -7.24 -9.15
N GLN A 98 23.12 -7.30 -7.84
CA GLN A 98 22.66 -6.18 -7.02
C GLN A 98 21.46 -5.44 -7.62
N GLU A 99 20.55 -6.19 -8.25
CA GLU A 99 19.34 -5.63 -8.87
C GLU A 99 18.12 -5.80 -7.97
N TYR A 100 17.94 -6.98 -7.38
CA TYR A 100 16.83 -7.28 -6.49
C TYR A 100 17.26 -8.07 -5.26
N ARG A 101 16.51 -7.92 -4.18
CA ARG A 101 16.65 -8.74 -2.98
C ARG A 101 16.04 -10.12 -3.18
N LEU A 102 16.57 -11.08 -2.46
CA LEU A 102 16.12 -12.45 -2.40
C LEU A 102 15.30 -12.64 -1.12
N ARG A 103 14.22 -13.40 -1.26
CA ARG A 103 13.45 -13.92 -0.14
C ARG A 103 14.25 -15.01 0.59
N PRO A 104 13.88 -15.39 1.82
CA PRO A 104 14.53 -16.49 2.54
C PRO A 104 14.54 -17.84 1.80
N ASP A 105 13.65 -18.04 0.81
CA ASP A 105 13.62 -19.24 -0.05
C ASP A 105 14.52 -19.14 -1.29
N GLY A 106 15.33 -18.09 -1.41
CA GLY A 106 16.29 -17.84 -2.50
C GLY A 106 15.67 -17.33 -3.80
N LYS A 107 14.35 -17.12 -3.85
CA LYS A 107 13.68 -16.49 -5.01
C LYS A 107 13.73 -14.98 -4.90
N THR A 108 13.66 -14.29 -6.03
CA THR A 108 13.52 -12.83 -6.07
C THR A 108 12.32 -12.36 -5.25
N LEU A 109 12.52 -11.29 -4.49
CA LEU A 109 11.48 -10.59 -3.75
C LEU A 109 10.60 -9.81 -4.74
N PHE A 110 9.58 -10.50 -5.23
CA PHE A 110 8.63 -10.01 -6.21
C PHE A 110 7.24 -9.81 -5.59
N LEU A 111 6.65 -8.65 -5.87
CA LEU A 111 5.30 -8.26 -5.46
C LEU A 111 4.45 -7.95 -6.69
N LEU A 112 3.33 -8.65 -6.83
CA LEU A 112 2.32 -8.35 -7.84
C LEU A 112 1.29 -7.37 -7.27
N GLY A 113 1.15 -6.21 -7.88
CA GLY A 113 0.20 -5.17 -7.46
C GLY A 113 -1.07 -5.20 -8.28
N GLU A 114 -2.12 -5.82 -7.77
CA GLU A 114 -3.39 -5.90 -8.51
C GLU A 114 -4.26 -4.67 -8.24
N TYR A 115 -4.71 -4.03 -9.32
CA TYR A 115 -5.52 -2.81 -9.25
C TYR A 115 -6.67 -2.85 -10.25
N CYS A 116 -7.81 -2.28 -9.85
CA CYS A 116 -8.96 -2.15 -10.72
C CYS A 116 -8.77 -0.97 -11.69
N GLN A 117 -8.61 -1.28 -12.97
CA GLN A 117 -8.30 -0.29 -14.01
C GLN A 117 -9.41 0.75 -14.25
N GLU A 118 -10.61 0.51 -13.72
CA GLU A 118 -11.80 1.34 -13.95
C GLU A 118 -11.91 2.52 -12.97
N TRP A 119 -11.06 2.57 -11.94
CA TRP A 119 -11.24 3.50 -10.82
C TRP A 119 -10.55 4.85 -11.02
N LEU A 120 -9.22 4.88 -11.17
CA LEU A 120 -8.45 6.12 -11.25
C LEU A 120 -7.55 6.14 -12.48
N ALA A 121 -7.65 7.21 -13.27
CA ALA A 121 -6.91 7.36 -14.52
C ALA A 121 -5.39 7.57 -14.32
N TYR A 122 -4.97 8.09 -13.17
CA TYR A 122 -3.57 8.35 -12.83
C TYR A 122 -2.90 7.18 -12.08
N SER A 123 -3.59 6.04 -12.01
CA SER A 123 -3.15 4.85 -11.27
C SER A 123 -1.85 4.25 -11.80
N GLU A 124 -1.72 4.19 -13.12
CA GLU A 124 -0.54 3.70 -13.84
C GLU A 124 0.69 4.55 -13.53
N ASP A 125 0.59 5.87 -13.66
CA ASP A 125 1.68 6.79 -13.35
C ASP A 125 2.15 6.66 -11.89
N ILE A 126 1.23 6.51 -10.93
CA ILE A 126 1.59 6.29 -9.52
C ILE A 126 2.31 4.96 -9.35
N MET A 127 1.78 3.87 -9.91
CA MET A 127 2.34 2.54 -9.74
C MET A 127 3.70 2.38 -10.40
N ASP A 128 3.93 3.05 -11.54
CA ASP A 128 5.24 3.10 -12.21
C ASP A 128 6.28 3.82 -11.35
N LEU A 129 5.92 4.96 -10.73
CA LEU A 129 6.81 5.65 -9.80
C LEU A 129 7.12 4.77 -8.57
N VAL A 130 6.11 4.12 -8.00
CA VAL A 130 6.30 3.22 -6.85
C VAL A 130 7.15 2.01 -7.23
N ALA A 131 7.03 1.48 -8.46
CA ALA A 131 7.88 0.41 -8.95
C ALA A 131 9.36 0.83 -9.00
N LEU A 132 9.64 2.07 -9.42
CA LEU A 132 10.99 2.63 -9.42
C LEU A 132 11.52 2.80 -7.99
N HIS A 133 10.70 3.37 -7.10
CA HIS A 133 11.04 3.58 -5.69
C HIS A 133 11.33 2.27 -4.95
N TRP A 134 10.52 1.24 -5.17
CA TRP A 134 10.73 -0.08 -4.58
C TRP A 134 11.91 -0.82 -5.19
N LYS A 135 12.24 -0.55 -6.46
CA LYS A 135 13.48 -1.04 -7.06
C LYS A 135 14.73 -0.49 -6.36
N ASP A 136 14.72 0.74 -5.87
CA ASP A 136 15.86 1.35 -5.14
C ASP A 136 16.18 0.63 -3.81
N ILE A 137 15.23 -0.16 -3.29
CA ILE A 137 15.41 -1.02 -2.11
C ILE A 137 15.47 -2.51 -2.46
N GLY A 138 15.55 -2.84 -3.76
CA GLY A 138 15.65 -4.20 -4.28
C GLY A 138 14.33 -4.99 -4.24
N VAL A 139 13.18 -4.34 -4.12
CA VAL A 139 11.87 -4.98 -4.18
C VAL A 139 11.33 -4.88 -5.60
N GLN A 140 11.17 -6.03 -6.27
CA GLN A 140 10.59 -6.06 -7.60
C GLN A 140 9.07 -5.91 -7.50
N PHE A 141 8.49 -4.95 -8.24
CA PHE A 141 7.06 -4.70 -8.26
C PHE A 141 6.54 -4.60 -9.68
N GLU A 142 5.41 -5.24 -9.92
CA GLU A 142 4.72 -5.19 -11.20
C GLU A 142 3.23 -4.90 -10.98
N PRO A 143 2.72 -3.77 -11.50
CA PRO A 143 1.29 -3.49 -11.46
C PRO A 143 0.54 -4.34 -12.48
N LYS A 144 -0.59 -4.90 -12.06
CA LYS A 144 -1.49 -5.69 -12.90
C LYS A 144 -2.89 -5.09 -12.85
N PHE A 145 -3.28 -4.52 -13.97
CA PHE A 145 -4.59 -3.91 -14.19
C PHE A 145 -5.62 -4.97 -14.56
N VAL A 146 -6.69 -5.06 -13.78
CA VAL A 146 -7.79 -5.99 -13.99
C VAL A 146 -9.13 -5.26 -13.88
N PHE A 147 -10.19 -5.90 -14.37
CA PHE A 147 -11.56 -5.45 -14.11
C PHE A 147 -11.96 -5.77 -12.66
N GLU A 148 -12.92 -5.03 -12.14
CA GLU A 148 -13.37 -5.14 -10.75
C GLU A 148 -13.82 -6.57 -10.39
N ASP A 149 -14.63 -7.22 -11.23
CA ASP A 149 -15.13 -8.57 -11.01
C ASP A 149 -14.01 -9.62 -10.82
N ILE A 150 -12.94 -9.51 -11.59
CA ILE A 150 -11.75 -10.36 -11.48
C ILE A 150 -11.03 -10.08 -10.16
N LEU A 151 -10.82 -8.80 -9.82
CA LEU A 151 -10.11 -8.41 -8.60
C LEU A 151 -10.84 -8.86 -7.34
N GLN A 152 -12.16 -8.66 -7.30
CA GLN A 152 -13.02 -9.07 -6.19
C GLN A 152 -13.04 -10.59 -6.05
N THR A 153 -13.18 -11.32 -7.16
CA THR A 153 -13.17 -12.79 -7.15
C THR A 153 -11.84 -13.32 -6.58
N ALA A 154 -10.71 -12.74 -6.99
CA ALA A 154 -9.40 -13.10 -6.48
C ALA A 154 -9.23 -12.72 -5.00
N ALA A 155 -9.73 -11.55 -4.58
CA ALA A 155 -9.66 -11.10 -3.19
C ALA A 155 -10.44 -12.04 -2.26
N VAL A 156 -11.69 -12.38 -2.60
CA VAL A 156 -12.53 -13.34 -1.85
C VAL A 156 -11.88 -14.73 -1.79
N ALA A 157 -11.20 -15.15 -2.87
CA ALA A 157 -10.48 -16.43 -2.92
C ALA A 157 -9.13 -16.42 -2.18
N ASN A 158 -8.74 -15.29 -1.58
CA ASN A 158 -7.43 -15.06 -0.97
C ASN A 158 -6.27 -15.33 -1.95
N GLU A 159 -6.42 -14.83 -3.18
CA GLU A 159 -5.48 -15.00 -4.30
C GLU A 159 -4.73 -13.72 -4.66
N THR A 160 -5.05 -12.60 -4.01
CA THR A 160 -4.34 -11.34 -4.20
C THR A 160 -3.08 -11.26 -3.35
N THR A 161 -2.01 -10.66 -3.90
CA THR A 161 -0.77 -10.41 -3.14
C THR A 161 -0.91 -9.16 -2.25
N MET A 162 -1.50 -8.11 -2.80
CA MET A 162 -1.81 -6.88 -2.09
C MET A 162 -3.05 -6.22 -2.68
N GLY A 163 -3.77 -5.47 -1.85
CA GLY A 163 -4.82 -4.55 -2.28
C GLY A 163 -4.26 -3.15 -2.52
N ILE A 164 -4.71 -2.53 -3.60
CA ILE A 164 -4.28 -1.19 -4.02
C ILE A 164 -5.52 -0.33 -4.24
N GLY A 165 -5.47 0.93 -3.81
CA GLY A 165 -6.50 1.90 -4.13
C GLY A 165 -6.57 3.08 -3.18
N ASN A 166 -7.58 3.91 -3.41
CA ASN A 166 -7.80 5.15 -2.66
C ASN A 166 -8.40 4.90 -1.28
N SER A 167 -8.02 5.76 -0.36
CA SER A 167 -8.39 5.68 1.05
C SER A 167 -9.54 6.65 1.38
N ASP A 168 -10.67 6.50 0.70
CA ASP A 168 -11.90 7.30 0.90
C ASP A 168 -12.55 7.05 2.26
N GLY A 169 -13.25 8.01 2.85
CA GLY A 169 -13.91 7.77 4.15
C GLY A 169 -13.04 7.80 5.39
N GLY A 170 -11.89 8.48 5.30
CA GLY A 170 -11.02 8.74 6.44
C GLY A 170 -11.53 9.82 7.39
N SER A 171 -12.62 10.54 7.06
CA SER A 171 -13.18 11.65 7.85
C SER A 171 -14.38 11.22 8.71
N GLU A 172 -14.69 11.99 9.76
CA GLU A 172 -15.75 11.67 10.75
C GLU A 172 -17.18 11.65 10.17
N ILE A 173 -17.44 12.44 9.12
CA ILE A 173 -18.78 12.71 8.58
C ILE A 173 -19.13 11.82 7.36
N GLU A 174 -18.19 10.97 6.95
CA GLU A 174 -18.33 10.12 5.76
C GLU A 174 -18.98 8.77 6.13
N PRO A 175 -19.81 8.16 5.25
CA PRO A 175 -20.51 6.90 5.52
C PRO A 175 -19.59 5.77 5.99
N GLY A 176 -18.32 5.79 5.59
CA GLY A 176 -17.28 4.87 6.06
C GLY A 176 -16.96 4.93 7.54
N ARG A 177 -17.54 5.84 8.35
CA ARG A 177 -17.47 5.81 9.83
C ARG A 177 -18.82 5.75 10.53
N SER A 178 -19.85 6.38 9.97
CA SER A 178 -21.20 6.30 10.56
C SER A 178 -21.89 4.96 10.26
N GLN A 179 -21.48 4.27 9.18
CA GLN A 179 -22.04 2.97 8.78
C GLN A 179 -21.09 1.80 9.12
N TYR A 180 -19.77 2.03 9.17
CA TYR A 180 -18.77 0.97 9.39
C TYR A 180 -17.58 1.50 10.22
N PRO A 181 -17.40 1.21 11.53
CA PRO A 181 -16.28 1.72 12.34
C PRO A 181 -14.94 1.01 12.02
N ILE A 182 -14.57 1.04 10.75
CA ILE A 182 -13.80 -0.01 10.08
C ILE A 182 -12.30 0.28 9.99
N ARG A 183 -11.96 1.58 10.01
CA ARG A 183 -10.58 2.08 10.03
C ARG A 183 -9.98 2.15 11.43
N LEU A 184 -10.64 1.63 12.45
CA LEU A 184 -10.12 1.58 13.82
C LEU A 184 -9.91 0.15 14.34
N ILE A 185 -10.24 -0.86 13.51
CA ILE A 185 -10.03 -2.26 13.81
C ILE A 185 -8.84 -2.68 12.96
N PRO A 186 -7.70 -3.09 13.55
CA PRO A 186 -6.64 -3.73 12.81
C PRO A 186 -7.02 -5.17 12.44
N PRO A 187 -6.56 -5.70 11.30
CA PRO A 187 -6.00 -4.97 10.15
C PRO A 187 -7.01 -4.04 9.45
N TRP A 188 -6.57 -3.09 8.64
CA TRP A 188 -7.46 -2.13 7.98
C TRP A 188 -8.34 -2.84 6.94
N HIS A 189 -9.63 -3.05 7.18
CA HIS A 189 -10.42 -3.77 6.19
C HIS A 189 -11.89 -3.50 6.20
N TRP A 190 -12.45 -3.27 5.01
CA TRP A 190 -13.88 -3.36 4.72
C TRP A 190 -14.39 -4.75 5.11
N GLY A 191 -15.51 -4.79 5.81
CA GLY A 191 -16.18 -6.01 6.22
C GLY A 191 -17.49 -6.05 5.47
N TRP A 192 -17.76 -7.17 4.81
CA TRP A 192 -19.03 -7.45 4.13
C TRP A 192 -19.29 -6.67 2.84
N ASP A 193 -18.35 -5.85 2.39
CA ASP A 193 -18.41 -5.20 1.08
C ASP A 193 -17.44 -5.90 0.13
N ASP A 194 -18.01 -6.65 -0.82
CA ASP A 194 -17.26 -7.36 -1.86
C ASP A 194 -16.55 -6.39 -2.82
N CYS A 195 -16.66 -5.07 -2.64
CA CYS A 195 -16.30 -4.07 -3.64
C CYS A 195 -14.81 -3.70 -3.72
N CYS A 196 -14.02 -3.92 -2.66
CA CYS A 196 -12.66 -3.37 -2.55
C CYS A 196 -11.62 -4.45 -2.19
N PRO A 197 -10.42 -4.47 -2.81
CA PRO A 197 -9.33 -5.38 -2.46
C PRO A 197 -8.69 -5.06 -1.10
N PHE A 198 -9.11 -3.97 -0.45
CA PHE A 198 -8.87 -3.69 0.96
C PHE A 198 -9.86 -4.39 1.89
N ALA A 199 -10.86 -5.11 1.39
CA ALA A 199 -11.77 -5.88 2.20
C ALA A 199 -11.08 -7.14 2.72
N ALA A 200 -11.30 -7.47 4.00
CA ALA A 200 -10.95 -8.77 4.53
C ALA A 200 -12.21 -9.60 4.70
N HIS A 201 -12.23 -10.77 4.07
CA HIS A 201 -13.24 -11.78 4.32
C HIS A 201 -12.79 -12.65 5.51
N PRO A 202 -13.64 -12.85 6.53
CA PRO A 202 -13.32 -13.71 7.67
C PRO A 202 -13.13 -15.19 7.27
#